data_AF-A0A2V7BUQ8-F1
#
_entry.id   AF-A0A2V7BUQ8-F1
#
_cell.length_a   1.000
_cell.length_b   1.000
_cell.length_c   1.000
_cell.angle_alpha   90.00
_cell.angle_beta   90.00
_cell.angle_gamma   90.00
#
_symmetry.space_group_name_H-M   'P 1'
#
loop_
_entity.id
_entity.type
_entity.pdbx_description
1 polymer ?
#
loop_
_entity_poly.entity_id
_entity_poly.type
_entity_poly.pdbx_seq_one_letter_code
_entity_poly.pdbx_strand_id
1 'polypeptide(L)'
;MNLEIKTADELVDRELEARWAERRQGPQAEVLRWILRAFSERGGPIPVREVEAAFPAWPAPAVRDELAALDGKDLIVLAEHEIPLAYPFSATPTPFLVRLADGRERFACCATDALGIAAMLGARILIRSRCHHCGEPLKLAADATGPLDAGEVMVWVGKREEGERRACTSL
;
A
#
# COMPACT_ATOMS: atom_id res chain seq x y z
N MET A 1 9.74 -28.37 15.88
CA MET A 1 10.20 -27.09 15.32
C MET A 1 9.41 -26.00 16.01
N ASN A 2 10.00 -25.25 16.95
CA ASN A 2 9.33 -24.10 17.56
C ASN A 2 9.41 -22.94 16.57
N LEU A 3 8.26 -22.47 16.09
CA LEU A 3 8.17 -21.22 15.34
C LEU A 3 8.15 -20.09 16.37
N GLU A 4 9.23 -19.33 16.45
CA GLU A 4 9.30 -18.13 17.28
C GLU A 4 8.45 -17.03 16.61
N ILE A 5 7.43 -16.54 17.32
CA ILE A 5 6.60 -15.42 16.87
C ILE A 5 7.20 -14.15 17.48
N LYS A 6 7.82 -13.32 16.63
CA LYS A 6 8.34 -12.01 17.03
C LYS A 6 7.23 -10.96 17.03
N THR A 7 7.30 -10.04 17.97
CA THR A 7 6.49 -8.82 17.99
C THR A 7 6.97 -7.83 16.93
N ALA A 8 6.14 -6.86 16.57
CA ALA A 8 6.51 -5.81 15.63
C ALA A 8 7.73 -4.99 16.12
N ASP A 9 7.79 -4.68 17.42
CA ASP A 9 8.90 -3.93 18.02
C ASP A 9 10.24 -4.68 17.91
N GLU A 10 10.21 -6.01 17.95
CA GLU A 10 11.40 -6.86 17.76
C GLU A 10 11.83 -6.98 16.29
N LEU A 11 11.00 -6.54 15.35
CA LEU A 11 11.29 -6.48 13.92
C LEU A 11 11.72 -5.09 13.45
N VAL A 12 11.45 -4.04 14.24
CA VAL A 12 11.84 -2.66 13.92
C VAL A 12 13.27 -2.42 14.35
N ASP A 13 14.10 -1.95 13.42
CA ASP A 13 15.45 -1.47 13.69
C ASP A 13 15.62 -0.01 13.24
N ARG A 14 16.74 0.60 13.65
CA ARG A 14 17.04 2.01 13.33
C ARG A 14 17.21 2.27 11.84
N GLU A 15 17.65 1.28 11.08
CA GLU A 15 17.85 1.42 9.63
C GLU A 15 16.49 1.46 8.92
N LEU A 16 15.56 0.61 9.35
CA LEU A 16 14.16 0.62 8.91
C LEU A 16 13.48 1.95 9.22
N GLU A 17 13.65 2.47 10.44
CA GLU A 17 13.11 3.76 10.85
C GLU A 17 13.68 4.93 10.03
N ALA A 18 15.01 4.95 9.82
CA ALA A 18 15.67 5.97 9.01
C ALA A 18 15.15 5.96 7.56
N ARG A 19 15.03 4.78 6.97
CA ARG A 19 14.46 4.61 5.62
C ARG A 19 13.01 5.09 5.54
N TRP A 20 12.20 4.85 6.57
CA TRP A 20 10.83 5.37 6.63
C TRP A 20 10.79 6.90 6.80
N ALA A 21 11.69 7.47 7.59
CA ALA A 21 11.79 8.91 7.77
C ALA A 21 12.20 9.62 6.46
N GLU A 22 13.18 9.08 5.74
CA GLU A 22 13.63 9.59 4.43
C GLU A 22 12.46 9.64 3.44
N ARG A 23 11.68 8.55 3.34
CA ARG A 23 10.51 8.44 2.43
C ARG A 23 9.41 9.47 2.69
N ARG A 24 9.39 10.10 3.86
CA ARG A 24 8.35 11.07 4.24
C ARG A 24 8.73 12.52 3.91
N GLN A 25 9.97 12.76 3.49
CA GLN A 25 10.51 14.10 3.26
C GLN A 25 10.79 14.38 1.78
N GLY A 26 10.81 15.66 1.44
CA GLY A 26 11.23 16.15 0.12
C GLY A 26 10.20 15.98 -1.02
N PRO A 27 10.60 16.36 -2.24
CA PRO A 27 9.77 16.34 -3.46
C PRO A 27 9.08 14.99 -3.70
N GLN A 28 9.84 13.91 -3.59
CA GLN A 28 9.35 12.54 -3.79
C GLN A 28 8.17 12.19 -2.86
N ALA A 29 8.22 12.65 -1.60
CA ALA A 29 7.17 12.39 -0.64
C ALA A 29 5.89 13.19 -0.92
N GLU A 30 6.00 14.39 -1.51
CA GLU A 30 4.84 15.18 -1.94
C GLU A 30 4.10 14.50 -3.10
N VAL A 31 4.84 14.03 -4.10
CA VAL A 31 4.29 13.26 -5.23
C VAL A 31 3.61 12.00 -4.73
N LEU A 32 4.26 11.22 -3.85
CA LEU A 32 3.67 10.01 -3.28
C LEU A 32 2.41 10.31 -2.47
N ARG A 33 2.40 11.33 -1.61
CA ARG A 33 1.21 11.72 -0.84
C ARG A 33 0.05 12.09 -1.76
N TRP A 34 0.32 12.79 -2.87
CA TRP A 34 -0.70 13.12 -3.85
C TRP A 34 -1.27 11.85 -4.52
N ILE A 35 -0.41 10.92 -4.94
CA ILE A 35 -0.82 9.65 -5.54
C ILE A 35 -1.69 8.83 -4.58
N LEU A 36 -1.25 8.67 -3.32
CA LEU A 36 -1.98 7.91 -2.30
C LEU A 36 -3.34 8.54 -1.99
N ARG A 37 -3.41 9.87 -1.95
CA ARG A 37 -4.68 10.60 -1.82
C ARG A 37 -5.59 10.30 -3.02
N ALA A 38 -5.08 10.39 -4.24
CA ALA A 38 -5.85 10.11 -5.46
C ALA A 38 -6.42 8.68 -5.46
N PHE A 39 -5.60 7.68 -5.10
CA PHE A 39 -6.06 6.30 -4.91
C PHE A 39 -7.14 6.20 -3.84
N SER A 40 -6.94 6.82 -2.67
CA SER A 40 -7.92 6.79 -1.59
C SER A 40 -9.26 7.42 -2.00
N GLU A 41 -9.25 8.45 -2.85
CA GLU A 41 -10.44 9.21 -3.22
C GLU A 41 -11.19 8.64 -4.42
N ARG A 42 -10.48 8.16 -5.43
CA ARG A 42 -11.06 7.73 -6.72
C ARG A 42 -10.94 6.23 -6.98
N GLY A 43 -9.88 5.58 -6.50
CA GLY A 43 -9.52 4.22 -6.91
C GLY A 43 -9.09 4.17 -8.38
N GLY A 44 -8.85 2.97 -8.91
CA GLY A 44 -8.41 2.77 -10.30
C GLY A 44 -6.97 3.22 -10.55
N PRO A 45 -6.45 3.04 -11.79
CA PRO A 45 -5.09 3.45 -12.14
C PRO A 45 -5.02 4.97 -12.22
N ILE A 46 -3.92 5.56 -11.75
CA ILE A 46 -3.71 7.01 -11.77
C ILE A 46 -2.95 7.39 -13.05
N PRO A 47 -3.52 8.19 -13.96
CA PRO A 47 -2.80 8.61 -15.16
C PRO A 47 -1.61 9.51 -14.82
N VAL A 48 -0.46 9.30 -15.47
CA VAL A 48 0.76 10.12 -15.26
C VAL A 48 0.47 11.60 -15.53
N ARG A 49 -0.34 11.90 -16.55
CA ARG A 49 -0.77 13.27 -16.88
C ARG A 49 -1.51 13.99 -15.74
N GLU A 50 -2.21 13.25 -14.87
CA GLU A 50 -2.89 13.86 -13.73
C GLU A 50 -1.88 14.25 -12.64
N VAL A 51 -0.84 13.44 -12.46
CA VAL A 51 0.26 13.78 -11.56
C VAL A 51 0.98 15.03 -12.10
N GLU A 52 1.33 15.06 -13.38
CA GLU A 52 1.98 16.23 -14.01
C GLU A 52 1.13 17.50 -13.83
N ALA A 53 -0.19 17.42 -14.04
CA ALA A 53 -1.09 18.54 -13.86
C ALA A 53 -1.21 19.02 -12.40
N ALA A 54 -0.98 18.13 -11.42
CA ALA A 54 -1.02 18.46 -10.01
C ALA A 54 0.22 19.23 -9.52
N PHE A 55 1.33 19.17 -10.27
CA PHE A 55 2.60 19.83 -9.94
C PHE A 55 3.02 20.83 -11.03
N PRO A 56 2.21 21.88 -11.32
CA PRO A 56 2.46 22.79 -12.44
C PRO A 56 3.73 23.66 -12.28
N ALA A 57 4.28 23.74 -11.07
CA ALA A 57 5.55 24.42 -10.82
C ALA A 57 6.77 23.64 -11.32
N TRP A 58 6.61 22.35 -11.65
CA TRP A 58 7.68 21.48 -12.11
C TRP A 58 7.51 21.16 -13.60
N PRO A 59 8.60 21.12 -14.38
CA PRO A 59 8.55 20.58 -15.73
C PRO A 59 8.07 19.12 -15.71
N ALA A 60 7.26 18.72 -16.69
CA ALA A 60 6.77 17.35 -16.83
C ALA A 60 7.89 16.28 -16.75
N PRO A 61 9.08 16.45 -17.36
CA PRO A 61 10.19 15.51 -17.17
C PRO A 61 10.63 15.33 -15.71
N ALA A 62 10.66 16.41 -14.91
CA ALA A 62 11.05 16.33 -13.50
C ALA A 62 10.02 15.54 -12.68
N VAL A 63 8.73 15.69 -12.96
CA VAL A 63 7.68 14.86 -12.34
C VAL A 63 7.87 13.39 -12.70
N ARG A 64 8.22 13.09 -13.96
CA ARG A 64 8.48 11.71 -14.42
C ARG A 64 9.72 11.11 -13.77
N ASP A 65 10.77 11.90 -13.56
CA ASP A 65 11.97 11.45 -12.84
C ASP A 65 11.63 11.06 -11.38
N GLU A 66 10.78 11.83 -10.71
CA GLU A 66 10.29 11.49 -9.36
C GLU A 66 9.42 10.22 -9.35
N LEU A 67 8.57 10.03 -10.38
CA LEU A 67 7.80 8.79 -10.54
C LEU A 67 8.70 7.58 -10.78
N ALA A 68 9.73 7.72 -11.62
CA ALA A 68 10.72 6.67 -11.85
C ALA A 68 11.52 6.35 -10.58
N ALA A 69 11.86 7.36 -9.78
CA ALA A 69 12.51 7.17 -8.49
C ALA A 69 11.60 6.46 -7.47
N LEU A 70 10.30 6.77 -7.45
CA LEU A 70 9.31 6.07 -6.62
C LEU A 70 9.16 4.60 -7.03
N ASP A 71 9.11 4.34 -8.34
CA ASP A 71 9.06 3.00 -8.90
C ASP A 71 10.32 2.20 -8.54
N GLY A 72 11.50 2.79 -8.71
CA GLY A 72 12.78 2.17 -8.34
C GLY A 72 12.89 1.83 -6.85
N LYS A 73 12.18 2.56 -5.97
CA LYS A 73 12.08 2.27 -4.52
C LYS A 73 10.96 1.28 -4.15
N ASP A 74 10.27 0.69 -5.12
CA ASP A 74 9.10 -0.21 -4.95
C ASP A 74 7.98 0.43 -4.10
N LEU A 75 7.74 1.74 -4.28
CA LEU A 75 6.65 2.47 -3.62
C LEU A 75 5.41 2.57 -4.51
N ILE A 76 5.63 2.59 -5.83
CA ILE A 76 4.61 2.53 -6.87
C ILE A 76 5.03 1.53 -7.95
N VAL A 77 4.10 1.19 -8.83
CA VAL A 77 4.41 0.63 -10.15
C VAL A 77 4.10 1.71 -11.19
N LEU A 78 5.09 2.07 -12.00
CA LEU A 78 4.95 2.99 -13.12
C LEU A 78 4.82 2.19 -14.43
N ALA A 79 3.66 2.24 -15.06
CA ALA A 79 3.45 1.81 -16.44
C ALA A 79 3.64 3.00 -17.40
N GLU A 80 3.50 2.76 -18.71
CA GLU A 80 3.81 3.76 -19.74
C GLU A 80 3.10 5.11 -19.54
N HIS A 81 1.82 5.08 -19.16
CA HIS A 81 0.98 6.28 -19.03
C HIS A 81 0.17 6.34 -17.73
N GLU A 82 0.35 5.37 -16.84
CA GLU A 82 -0.43 5.25 -15.63
C GLU A 82 0.33 4.57 -14.50
N ILE A 83 -0.21 4.70 -13.30
CA ILE A 83 0.28 4.11 -12.07
C ILE A 83 -0.82 3.14 -11.60
N PRO A 84 -0.73 1.84 -11.93
CA PRO A 84 -1.72 0.85 -11.53
C PRO A 84 -1.58 0.43 -10.06
N LEU A 85 -0.49 0.78 -9.38
CA LEU A 85 -0.24 0.39 -8.00
C LEU A 85 0.54 1.47 -7.27
N ALA A 86 0.12 1.78 -6.05
CA ALA A 86 0.88 2.58 -5.10
C ALA A 86 0.57 2.06 -3.70
N TYR A 87 1.56 1.42 -3.05
CA TYR A 87 1.29 0.74 -1.77
C TYR A 87 0.72 1.72 -0.74
N PRO A 88 -0.41 1.36 -0.10
CA PRO A 88 -1.00 0.01 -0.02
C PRO A 88 -2.05 -0.36 -1.08
N PHE A 89 -2.36 0.51 -2.05
CA PHE A 89 -3.47 0.37 -2.99
C PHE A 89 -3.10 -0.32 -4.31
N SER A 90 -4.07 -1.07 -4.84
CA SER A 90 -4.07 -1.63 -6.19
C SER A 90 -5.24 -1.06 -7.00
N ALA A 91 -4.97 -0.70 -8.26
CA ALA A 91 -6.00 -0.37 -9.23
C ALA A 91 -6.76 -1.61 -9.72
N THR A 92 -6.07 -2.74 -9.80
CA THR A 92 -6.63 -4.03 -10.25
C THR A 92 -7.28 -4.75 -9.07
N PRO A 93 -8.41 -5.45 -9.28
CA PRO A 93 -9.02 -6.26 -8.23
C PRO A 93 -8.05 -7.26 -7.60
N THR A 94 -8.00 -7.27 -6.27
CA THR A 94 -7.27 -8.24 -5.46
C THR A 94 -8.22 -8.98 -4.52
N PRO A 95 -7.78 -10.07 -3.88
CA PRO A 95 -8.54 -10.71 -2.81
C PRO A 95 -8.75 -9.84 -1.57
N PHE A 96 -8.16 -8.65 -1.47
CA PHE A 96 -8.21 -7.78 -0.29
C PHE A 96 -9.02 -6.52 -0.60
N LEU A 97 -10.33 -6.58 -0.32
CA LEU A 97 -11.25 -5.47 -0.53
C LEU A 97 -11.43 -4.70 0.78
N VAL A 98 -11.09 -3.41 0.75
CA VAL A 98 -11.20 -2.49 1.87
C VAL A 98 -12.35 -1.53 1.64
N ARG A 99 -13.32 -1.53 2.54
CA ARG A 99 -14.42 -0.56 2.58
C ARG A 99 -14.09 0.55 3.58
N LEU A 100 -14.06 1.77 3.05
CA LEU A 100 -13.82 3.01 3.81
C LEU A 100 -15.07 3.41 4.62
N ALA A 101 -14.90 4.34 5.55
CA ALA A 101 -15.98 4.83 6.41
C ALA A 101 -17.17 5.43 5.64
N ASP A 102 -16.91 6.06 4.48
CA ASP A 102 -17.94 6.60 3.59
C ASP A 102 -18.57 5.56 2.64
N GLY A 103 -18.17 4.29 2.76
CA GLY A 103 -18.69 3.18 1.96
C GLY A 103 -17.99 2.95 0.63
N ARG A 104 -17.04 3.80 0.21
CA ARG A 104 -16.20 3.54 -0.97
C ARG A 104 -15.32 2.32 -0.74
N GLU A 105 -15.03 1.57 -1.80
CA GLU A 105 -14.21 0.37 -1.75
C GLU A 105 -12.88 0.54 -2.50
N ARG A 106 -11.80 -0.02 -1.95
CA ARG A 106 -10.45 -0.02 -2.51
C ARG A 106 -9.86 -1.42 -2.46
N PHE A 107 -9.05 -1.77 -3.45
CA PHE A 107 -8.25 -2.99 -3.39
C PHE A 107 -6.91 -2.69 -2.74
N ALA A 108 -6.50 -3.55 -1.82
CA ALA A 108 -5.17 -3.53 -1.22
C ALA A 108 -4.27 -4.59 -1.87
N CYS A 109 -2.96 -4.37 -1.87
CA CYS A 109 -2.05 -5.30 -2.54
C CYS A 109 -1.90 -6.64 -1.79
N CYS A 110 -1.91 -6.62 -0.46
CA CYS A 110 -1.84 -7.81 0.39
C CYS A 110 -2.61 -7.65 1.71
N ALA A 111 -2.55 -8.68 2.56
CA ALA A 111 -3.17 -8.66 3.89
C ALA A 111 -2.61 -7.55 4.78
N THR A 112 -1.29 -7.36 4.80
CA THR A 112 -0.63 -6.31 5.60
C THR A 112 -0.97 -4.92 5.07
N ASP A 113 -1.02 -4.74 3.75
CA ASP A 113 -1.42 -3.48 3.13
C ASP A 113 -2.87 -3.10 3.45
N ALA A 114 -3.76 -4.10 3.49
CA ALA A 114 -5.15 -3.88 3.89
C ALA A 114 -5.25 -3.31 5.32
N LEU A 115 -4.44 -3.82 6.25
CA LEU A 115 -4.32 -3.27 7.61
C LEU A 115 -3.69 -1.88 7.59
N GLY A 116 -2.64 -1.69 6.78
CA GLY A 116 -1.91 -0.43 6.63
C GLY A 116 -2.77 0.73 6.13
N ILE A 117 -3.83 0.47 5.34
CA ILE A 117 -4.78 1.50 4.90
C ILE A 117 -5.47 2.18 6.10
N ALA A 118 -5.83 1.44 7.15
CA ALA A 118 -6.48 1.99 8.33
C ALA A 118 -5.56 2.99 9.05
N ALA A 119 -4.30 2.59 9.27
CA ALA A 119 -3.26 3.41 9.86
C ALA A 119 -2.94 4.65 9.01
N MET A 120 -2.79 4.49 7.69
CA MET A 120 -2.50 5.58 6.77
C MET A 120 -3.61 6.63 6.74
N LEU A 121 -4.88 6.20 6.77
CA LEU A 121 -6.03 7.12 6.73
C LEU A 121 -6.42 7.67 8.12
N GLY A 122 -5.88 7.10 9.20
CA GLY A 122 -6.30 7.44 10.55
C GLY A 122 -7.77 7.12 10.81
N ALA A 123 -8.32 6.13 10.13
CA ALA A 123 -9.77 5.87 10.06
C ALA A 123 -10.11 4.39 10.17
N ARG A 124 -11.31 4.11 10.66
CA ARG A 124 -11.85 2.74 10.71
C ARG A 124 -12.24 2.28 9.31
N ILE A 125 -11.88 1.04 8.98
CA ILE A 125 -12.20 0.35 7.73
C ILE A 125 -12.81 -1.03 8.00
N LEU A 126 -13.44 -1.60 6.98
CA LEU A 126 -13.81 -3.01 6.93
C LEU A 126 -13.03 -3.70 5.81
N ILE A 127 -12.38 -4.81 6.13
CA ILE A 127 -11.60 -5.62 5.20
C ILE A 127 -12.40 -6.88 4.91
N ARG A 128 -12.54 -7.22 3.62
CA ARG A 128 -13.11 -8.47 3.13
C ARG A 128 -12.07 -9.22 2.32
N SER A 129 -11.90 -10.49 2.63
CA SER A 129 -10.98 -11.35 1.91
C SER A 129 -11.42 -12.82 1.96
N ARG A 130 -10.50 -13.74 1.64
CA ARG A 130 -10.67 -15.18 1.76
C ARG A 130 -9.42 -15.79 2.38
N CYS A 131 -9.61 -16.80 3.23
CA CYS A 131 -8.50 -17.55 3.78
C CYS A 131 -7.70 -18.21 2.65
N HIS A 132 -6.38 -18.02 2.63
CA HIS A 132 -5.51 -18.59 1.60
C HIS A 132 -5.48 -20.13 1.65
N HIS A 133 -5.73 -20.73 2.82
CA HIS A 133 -5.70 -22.18 3.02
C HIS A 133 -7.02 -22.87 2.62
N CYS A 134 -8.16 -22.38 3.14
CA CYS A 134 -9.47 -23.04 2.97
C CYS A 134 -10.46 -22.28 2.08
N GLY A 135 -10.17 -21.03 1.67
CA GLY A 135 -11.04 -20.22 0.82
C GLY A 135 -12.26 -19.59 1.52
N GLU A 136 -12.45 -19.86 2.81
CA GLU A 136 -13.56 -19.31 3.59
C GLU A 136 -13.53 -17.78 3.60
N PRO A 137 -14.70 -17.10 3.54
CA PRO A 137 -14.76 -15.65 3.59
C PRO A 137 -14.23 -15.12 4.91
N LEU A 138 -13.32 -14.15 4.84
CA LEU A 138 -12.83 -13.40 5.98
C LEU A 138 -13.42 -11.99 5.99
N LYS A 139 -13.84 -11.54 7.18
CA LYS A 139 -14.26 -10.16 7.43
C LYS A 139 -13.57 -9.68 8.69
N LEU A 140 -12.91 -8.54 8.60
CA LEU A 140 -12.15 -7.96 9.69
C LEU A 140 -12.40 -6.45 9.73
N ALA A 141 -12.57 -5.88 10.92
CA ALA A 141 -12.50 -4.44 11.09
C ALA A 141 -11.09 -4.05 11.55
N ALA A 142 -10.62 -2.87 11.13
CA ALA A 142 -9.37 -2.32 11.61
C ALA A 142 -9.52 -0.80 11.77
N ASP A 143 -8.76 -0.23 12.69
CA ASP A 143 -8.56 1.21 12.80
C ASP A 143 -7.07 1.56 12.77
N ALA A 144 -6.75 2.81 13.09
CA ALA A 144 -5.38 3.31 13.00
C ALA A 144 -4.39 2.59 13.94
N THR A 145 -4.90 1.91 14.98
CA THR A 145 -4.10 1.18 15.97
C THR A 145 -3.94 -0.30 15.63
N GLY A 146 -4.77 -0.83 14.72
CA GLY A 146 -4.69 -2.20 14.26
C GLY A 146 -6.03 -2.89 14.07
N PRO A 147 -6.02 -4.23 13.96
CA PRO A 147 -7.23 -5.03 13.75
C PRO A 147 -8.10 -5.10 15.02
N LEU A 148 -9.41 -5.07 14.83
CA LEU A 148 -10.42 -5.11 15.90
C LEU A 148 -11.08 -6.51 15.93
N ASP A 149 -11.10 -7.13 17.11
CA ASP A 149 -11.73 -8.45 17.34
C ASP A 149 -11.21 -9.57 16.41
N ALA A 150 -9.88 -9.65 16.27
CA ALA A 150 -9.20 -10.49 15.28
C ALA A 150 -8.75 -11.86 15.82
N GLY A 151 -9.43 -12.40 16.83
CA GLY A 151 -8.92 -13.47 17.71
C GLY A 151 -8.38 -14.75 17.05
N GLU A 152 -8.70 -15.00 15.78
CA GLU A 152 -8.29 -16.21 15.05
C GLU A 152 -7.68 -15.92 13.66
N VAL A 153 -7.56 -14.65 13.24
CA VAL A 153 -7.05 -14.30 11.91
C VAL A 153 -5.53 -14.09 11.95
N MET A 154 -4.81 -14.91 11.19
CA MET A 154 -3.36 -14.84 11.07
C MET A 154 -2.95 -14.28 9.71
N VAL A 155 -1.86 -13.50 9.68
CA VAL A 155 -1.19 -13.08 8.44
C VAL A 155 0.11 -13.85 8.30
N TRP A 156 0.33 -14.44 7.12
CA TRP A 156 1.60 -15.05 6.77
C TRP A 156 2.50 -14.03 6.07
N VAL A 157 3.69 -13.79 6.63
CA VAL A 157 4.67 -12.85 6.08
C VAL A 157 5.92 -13.61 5.67
N GLY A 158 6.30 -13.49 4.40
CA GLY A 158 7.58 -13.97 3.89
C GLY A 158 8.62 -12.85 3.87
N LYS A 159 9.89 -13.20 4.06
CA LYS A 159 10.99 -12.28 3.78
C LYS A 159 11.09 -12.12 2.26
N ARG A 160 11.20 -10.88 1.79
CA ARG A 160 11.50 -10.60 0.38
C ARG A 160 13.00 -10.59 0.16
N GLU A 161 13.47 -11.34 -0.82
CA GLU A 161 14.85 -11.31 -1.29
C GLU A 161 15.02 -10.25 -2.41
N GLU A 162 16.24 -9.76 -2.58
CA GLU A 162 16.55 -8.78 -3.62
C GLU A 162 16.31 -9.36 -5.02
N GLY A 163 15.56 -8.64 -5.87
CA GLY A 163 15.17 -9.12 -7.20
C GLY A 163 13.89 -9.96 -7.25
N GLU A 164 13.23 -10.22 -6.11
CA GLU A 164 11.90 -10.83 -6.11
C GLU A 164 10.83 -9.92 -6.72
N ARG A 165 9.81 -10.55 -7.32
CA ARG A 165 8.70 -9.86 -7.96
C ARG A 165 7.99 -8.91 -6.99
N ARG A 166 7.58 -7.76 -7.52
CA ARG A 166 6.76 -6.79 -6.79
C ARG A 166 5.38 -7.39 -6.53
N ALA A 167 4.71 -6.94 -5.46
CA ALA A 167 3.35 -7.41 -5.19
C ALA A 167 2.42 -7.03 -6.34
N CYS A 168 1.42 -7.87 -6.61
CA CYS A 168 0.42 -7.67 -7.66
C CYS A 168 0.95 -7.56 -9.10
N THR A 169 2.23 -7.84 -9.36
CA THR A 169 2.77 -7.90 -10.73
C THR A 169 2.82 -9.33 -11.29
N SER A 170 2.19 -10.28 -10.61
CA SER A 170 1.97 -11.65 -11.11
C SER A 170 0.59 -11.76 -11.75
N LEU A 171 0.52 -11.42 -13.03
CA LEU A 171 -0.36 -12.04 -14.02
C LEU A 171 0.51 -12.88 -14.95
#